data_AF-A0A7C1N9J3-F1
#
_entry.id   AF-A0A7C1N9J3-F1
#
_cell.length_a   1.000
_cell.length_b   1.000
_cell.length_c   1.000
_cell.angle_alpha   90.00
_cell.angle_beta   90.00
_cell.angle_gamma   90.00
#
_symmetry.space_group_name_H-M   'P 1'
#
loop_
_entity.id
_entity.type
_entity.pdbx_description
1 polymer ?
#
loop_
_entity_poly.entity_id
_entity_poly.type
_entity_poly.pdbx_seq_one_letter_code
_entity_poly.pdbx_strand_id
1 'polypeptide(L)' 'MNKKYFDANKELWDEFAKIHYETESESYSVKSFLEGQSTLKSYELREMGNVKGKSLLHLQCHFGLDTLS' A
#
# COMPACT_ATOMS: atom_id res chain seq x y z
N MET A 1 -0.50 -25.36 6.99
CA MET A 1 0.24 -24.13 7.29
C MET A 1 0.67 -24.19 8.75
N ASN A 2 1.94 -23.90 9.08
CA ASN A 2 2.40 -23.96 10.46
C ASN A 2 1.86 -22.73 11.23
N LYS A 3 1.02 -22.97 12.23
CA LYS A 3 0.30 -21.93 12.98
C LYS A 3 1.25 -20.89 13.59
N LYS A 4 2.42 -21.32 14.10
CA LYS A 4 3.41 -20.43 14.70
C LYS A 4 3.92 -19.38 13.72
N TYR A 5 4.26 -19.79 12.49
CA TYR A 5 4.79 -18.86 11.49
C TYR A 5 3.70 -17.95 10.92
N PHE A 6 2.47 -18.46 10.79
CA PHE A 6 1.35 -17.63 10.36
C PHE A 6 1.03 -16.54 11.38
N ASP A 7 0.93 -16.89 12.66
CA ASP A 7 0.61 -15.94 13.73
C ASP A 7 1.71 -14.87 13.84
N ALA A 8 2.99 -15.27 13.81
CA ALA A 8 4.11 -14.33 13.83
C ALA A 8 4.12 -13.38 12.61
N ASN A 9 3.81 -13.90 11.41
CA ASN A 9 3.69 -13.06 10.23
C ASN A 9 2.53 -12.09 10.36
N LYS A 10 1.37 -12.54 10.86
CA LYS A 10 0.21 -11.66 11.07
C LYS A 10 0.54 -10.53 12.04
N GLU A 11 1.19 -10.83 13.18
CA GLU A 11 1.59 -9.82 14.17
C GLU A 11 2.52 -8.76 13.55
N LEU A 12 3.51 -9.20 12.77
CA LEU A 12 4.42 -8.28 12.06
C LEU A 12 3.65 -7.36 11.08
N TRP A 13 2.72 -7.93 10.33
CA TRP A 13 1.90 -7.16 9.38
C TRP A 13 0.98 -6.15 10.08
N ASP A 14 0.39 -6.52 11.21
CA ASP A 14 -0.43 -5.63 12.03
C ASP A 14 0.43 -4.46 12.58
N GLU A 15 1.66 -4.73 13.02
CA GLU A 15 2.59 -3.70 13.48
C GLU A 15 3.00 -2.74 12.35
N PHE A 16 3.37 -3.28 11.17
CA PHE A 16 3.74 -2.45 10.02
C PHE A 16 2.58 -1.61 9.50
N ALA A 17 1.35 -2.13 9.50
CA ALA A 17 0.18 -1.34 9.12
C ALA A 17 0.02 -0.11 10.04
N LYS A 18 0.22 -0.29 11.35
CA LYS A 18 0.18 0.81 12.31
C LYS A 18 1.33 1.81 12.09
N ILE A 19 2.56 1.33 11.98
CA ILE A 19 3.74 2.19 11.76
C ILE A 19 3.58 3.00 10.48
N HIS A 20 3.21 2.37 9.36
CA HIS A 20 3.07 3.07 8.08
C HIS A 20 1.90 4.06 8.06
N TYR A 21 0.83 3.80 8.82
CA TYR A 21 -0.27 4.76 8.97
C TYR A 21 0.12 5.97 9.84
N GLU A 22 0.85 5.73 10.93
CA GLU A 22 1.25 6.78 11.88
C GLU A 22 2.45 7.59 11.39
N THR A 23 3.29 7.01 10.52
CA THR A 23 4.48 7.68 9.98
C THR A 23 4.16 8.35 8.65
N GLU A 24 4.18 9.68 8.64
CA GLU A 24 4.12 10.48 7.42
C GLU A 24 5.47 10.40 6.67
N SER A 25 5.71 9.24 6.06
CA SER A 25 6.85 9.02 5.16
C SER A 25 6.44 9.31 3.71
N GLU A 26 7.42 9.56 2.85
CA GLU A 26 7.17 9.80 1.41
C GLU A 26 6.41 8.64 0.72
N SER A 27 6.50 7.43 1.27
CA SER A 27 5.82 6.24 0.72
C SER A 27 4.47 5.95 1.34
N TYR A 28 4.09 6.59 2.46
CA TYR A 28 2.83 6.35 3.15
C TYR A 28 2.16 7.63 3.66
N SER A 29 2.30 8.75 2.93
CA SER A 29 1.69 10.01 3.37
C SER A 29 0.18 9.98 3.20
N VAL A 30 -0.52 9.60 4.27
CA VAL A 30 -1.98 9.56 4.34
C VAL A 30 -2.55 10.96 4.20
N LYS A 31 -1.90 11.96 4.82
CA LYS A 31 -2.34 13.35 4.71
C LYS A 31 -2.34 13.84 3.26
N SER A 32 -1.24 13.66 2.52
CA SER A 32 -1.17 14.11 1.13
C SER A 32 -2.16 13.37 0.24
N PHE A 33 -2.38 12.07 0.49
CA PHE A 33 -3.41 11.30 -0.19
C PHE A 33 -4.82 11.89 0.02
N LEU A 34 -5.18 12.21 1.28
CA LEU A 34 -6.46 12.84 1.60
C LEU A 34 -6.62 14.24 0.99
N GLU A 35 -5.52 14.94 0.72
CA GLU A 35 -5.49 16.21 -0.02
C GLU A 35 -5.58 16.05 -1.54
N GLY A 36 -5.72 14.81 -2.03
CA GLY A 36 -5.92 14.47 -3.45
C GLY A 36 -4.63 14.19 -4.23
N GLN A 37 -3.50 14.03 -3.54
CA GLN A 37 -2.27 13.54 -4.18
C GLN A 37 -2.33 12.03 -4.38
N SER A 38 -1.74 11.53 -5.47
CA SER A 38 -1.59 10.09 -5.68
C SER A 38 -0.35 9.58 -4.94
N THR A 39 -0.43 8.41 -4.31
CA THR A 39 0.73 7.73 -3.71
C THR A 39 1.52 6.90 -4.72
N LEU A 40 0.99 6.72 -5.94
CA LEU A 40 1.67 6.01 -7.01
C LEU A 40 2.98 6.71 -7.38
N LYS A 41 4.05 5.94 -7.42
CA LYS A 41 5.38 6.42 -7.77
C LYS A 41 5.49 6.66 -9.27
N SER A 42 6.40 7.56 -9.65
CA SER A 42 6.60 7.96 -11.05
C SER A 42 7.01 6.82 -11.98
N TYR A 43 7.65 5.76 -11.45
CA TYR A 43 7.97 4.57 -12.23
C TYR A 43 6.74 3.69 -12.44
N GLU A 44 5.83 3.57 -11.47
CA GLU A 44 4.60 2.77 -11.62
C GLU A 44 3.73 3.33 -12.74
N LEU A 45 3.54 4.65 -12.77
CA LEU A 45 2.78 5.33 -13.83
C LEU A 45 3.43 5.16 -15.21
N ARG A 46 4.76 5.17 -15.27
CA ARG A 46 5.53 5.06 -16.51
C ARG A 46 5.48 3.64 -17.09
N GLU A 47 5.68 2.63 -16.25
CA GLU A 47 5.75 1.23 -16.68
C GLU A 47 4.35 0.67 -16.98
N MET A 48 3.33 1.06 -16.21
CA MET A 48 1.96 0.56 -16.40
C MET A 48 1.26 1.20 -17.61
N GLY A 49 1.58 2.46 -17.92
CA GLY A 49 0.98 3.20 -19.02
C GLY A 49 -0.55 3.32 -18.90
N ASN A 50 -1.26 3.32 -20.02
CA ASN A 50 -2.72 3.44 -20.03
C ASN A 50 -3.40 2.09 -19.71
N VAL A 51 -4.08 2.06 -18.57
CA VAL A 51 -4.81 0.89 -18.06
C VAL A 51 -6.34 1.03 -18.16
N LYS A 52 -6.85 2.02 -18.91
CA LYS A 52 -8.29 2.30 -19.02
C LYS A 52 -9.09 1.05 -19.42
N GLY A 53 -10.12 0.74 -18.63
CA GLY A 53 -11.00 -0.40 -18.86
C GLY A 53 -10.44 -1.77 -18.42
N LYS A 54 -9.26 -1.78 -17.78
CA LYS A 54 -8.67 -2.99 -17.17
C LYS A 54 -8.99 -3.05 -15.68
N SER A 55 -9.02 -4.26 -15.13
CA SER A 55 -8.98 -4.49 -13.68
C SER A 55 -7.53 -4.72 -13.26
N LEU A 56 -7.11 -4.10 -12.16
CA LEU A 56 -5.78 -4.26 -11.58
C LEU A 56 -5.89 -4.99 -10.24
N LEU A 57 -4.94 -5.88 -9.97
CA LEU A 57 -4.81 -6.57 -8.70
C LEU A 57 -3.51 -6.12 -8.03
N HIS A 58 -3.66 -5.44 -6.89
CA HIS A 58 -2.53 -5.08 -6.05
C HIS A 58 -2.31 -6.20 -5.02
N LEU A 59 -1.18 -6.90 -5.12
CA LEU A 59 -0.94 -8.14 -4.36
C LEU A 59 -0.55 -7.90 -2.90
N GLN A 60 0.02 -6.75 -2.58
CA GLN A 60 0.61 -6.53 -1.27
C GLN A 60 0.55 -5.06 -0.87
N CYS A 61 -0.44 -4.73 -0.05
CA CYS A 61 -0.55 -3.43 0.64
C CYS A 61 -0.77 -3.68 2.13
N HIS A 62 -0.29 -2.76 2.98
CA HIS A 62 -0.47 -2.86 4.44
C HIS A 62 -1.88 -2.44 4.90
N PHE A 63 -2.47 -1.41 4.30
CA PHE A 63 -3.79 -0.89 4.71
C PHE A 63 -4.62 -0.28 3.56
N GLY A 64 -4.25 -0.54 2.31
CA GLY A 64 -5.03 -0.20 1.12
C GLY A 64 -4.70 1.13 0.43
N LEU A 65 -3.76 1.92 0.97
CA LEU A 65 -3.40 3.23 0.44
C LEU A 65 -3.02 3.21 -1.05
N ASP A 66 -2.19 2.25 -1.46
CA ASP A 66 -1.72 2.13 -2.84
C ASP A 66 -2.82 1.72 -3.82
N THR A 67 -3.86 1.05 -3.33
CA THR A 67 -5.01 0.64 -4.15
C THR A 67 -6.02 1.78 -4.32
N LEU A 68 -6.05 2.72 -3.38
CA LEU A 68 -6.98 3.86 -3.38
C LEU A 68 -6.46 5.09 -4.15
N SER A 69 -5.19 5.09 -4.55
CA SER A 69 -4.49 6.19 -5.23
C SER A 69 -4.75 6.38 -6.72
#